data_AF-B1ZTD3-F1
#
_entry.id   AF-B1ZTD3-F1
#
_cell.length_a   1.000
_cell.length_b   1.000
_cell.length_c   1.000
_cell.angle_alpha   90.00
_cell.angle_beta   90.00
_cell.angle_gamma   90.00
#
_symmetry.space_group_name_H-M   'P 1'
#
loop_
_entity.id
_entity.type
_entity.pdbx_description
1 polymer ?
#
loop_
_entity_poly.entity_id
_entity_poly.type
_entity_poly.pdbx_seq_one_letter_code
_entity_poly.pdbx_strand_id
1 'polypeptide(L)'
;MSSLLPLCLAQAHRPLFGNQWLALLAVLAGVALLMLVVALVGRWLAATHPDPVVAPKAATVSAPAEAVETTPETLAIIAAAVAAHLGAQARITSIRTGGPSVETLMQQWSLEGRRQIYSSHQVR
;
A
#
# COMPACT_ATOMS: atom_id res chain seq x y z
N MET A 1 -0.95 -35.42 -31.73
CA MET A 1 -1.85 -34.72 -30.79
C MET A 1 -1.47 -33.23 -30.74
N SER A 2 -1.57 -32.48 -31.85
CA SER A 2 -1.06 -31.10 -31.92
C SER A 2 -1.83 -30.18 -32.89
N SER A 3 -3.16 -30.25 -32.92
CA SER A 3 -3.95 -29.48 -33.91
C SER A 3 -5.09 -28.64 -33.33
N LEU A 4 -5.24 -28.55 -32.00
CA LEU A 4 -6.36 -27.83 -31.36
C LEU A 4 -6.02 -26.39 -30.90
N LEU A 5 -4.74 -26.00 -30.91
CA LEU A 5 -4.29 -24.66 -30.50
C LEU A 5 -4.72 -23.48 -31.39
N PRO A 6 -4.86 -23.58 -32.73
CA PRO A 6 -5.16 -22.40 -33.55
C PRO A 6 -6.63 -21.94 -33.45
N LEU A 7 -7.54 -22.78 -32.95
CA LEU A 7 -8.97 -22.46 -32.84
C LEU A 7 -9.31 -21.53 -31.68
N CYS A 8 -8.57 -21.58 -30.57
CA CYS A 8 -8.80 -20.70 -29.42
C CYS A 8 -8.33 -19.25 -29.68
N LEU A 9 -7.28 -19.05 -30.49
CA LEU A 9 -6.80 -17.71 -30.86
C LEU A 9 -7.67 -17.03 -31.92
N ALA A 10 -8.32 -17.80 -32.80
CA ALA A 10 -9.18 -17.27 -33.86
C ALA A 10 -10.52 -16.70 -33.36
N GLN A 11 -10.94 -17.06 -32.14
CA GLN A 11 -12.25 -16.68 -31.60
C GLN A 11 -12.30 -15.30 -30.92
N ALA A 12 -11.16 -14.65 -30.74
CA ALA A 12 -11.04 -13.40 -29.98
C ALA A 12 -11.48 -12.13 -30.74
N HIS A 13 -11.80 -12.22 -32.04
CA HIS A 13 -11.95 -11.04 -32.90
C HIS A 13 -13.39 -10.74 -33.35
N ARG A 14 -14.41 -11.26 -32.67
CA ARG A 14 -15.80 -10.82 -32.89
C ARG A 14 -16.19 -9.77 -31.86
N PRO A 15 -16.40 -8.50 -32.25
CA PRO A 15 -16.90 -7.49 -31.33
C PRO A 15 -18.27 -7.93 -30.81
N LEU A 16 -18.49 -7.77 -29.50
CA LEU A 16 -19.69 -8.20 -28.78
C LEU A 16 -21.01 -7.71 -29.43
N PHE A 17 -20.94 -6.59 -30.16
CA PHE A 17 -22.07 -5.94 -30.83
C PHE A 17 -21.92 -5.84 -32.36
N GLY A 18 -21.05 -6.65 -32.99
CA GLY A 18 -20.82 -6.59 -34.44
C GLY A 18 -20.06 -5.34 -34.92
N ASN A 19 -19.89 -4.33 -34.06
CA ASN A 19 -19.12 -3.12 -34.30
C ASN A 19 -18.15 -2.87 -33.11
N GLN A 20 -16.86 -2.75 -33.42
CA GLN A 20 -15.81 -2.53 -32.42
C GLN A 20 -15.97 -1.21 -31.67
N TRP A 21 -16.45 -0.14 -32.33
CA TRP A 21 -16.70 1.14 -31.68
C TRP A 21 -17.85 1.08 -30.67
N LEU A 22 -18.92 0.35 -30.99
CA LEU A 22 -20.02 0.13 -30.06
C LEU A 22 -19.58 -0.69 -28.84
N ALA A 23 -18.75 -1.73 -29.05
CA ALA A 23 -18.17 -2.49 -27.96
C ALA A 23 -17.28 -1.63 -27.05
N LEU A 24 -16.42 -0.79 -27.64
CA LEU A 24 -15.58 0.13 -26.88
C LEU A 24 -16.42 1.12 -26.07
N LEU A 25 -17.42 1.76 -26.69
CA LEU A 25 -18.31 2.70 -26.01
C LEU A 25 -19.12 2.02 -24.90
N ALA A 26 -19.61 0.80 -25.12
CA ALA A 26 -20.33 0.05 -24.11
C ALA A 26 -19.45 -0.30 -22.90
N VAL A 27 -18.20 -0.71 -23.13
CA VAL A 27 -17.24 -0.98 -22.04
C VAL A 27 -16.91 0.29 -21.29
N LEU A 28 -16.60 1.38 -21.99
CA LEU A 28 -16.31 2.68 -21.38
C LEU A 28 -17.50 3.20 -20.57
N ALA A 29 -18.71 3.11 -21.12
CA ALA A 29 -19.94 3.49 -20.44
C ALA A 29 -20.18 2.62 -19.20
N GLY A 30 -19.93 1.31 -19.28
CA GLY A 30 -20.04 0.39 -18.14
C GLY A 30 -19.07 0.73 -17.02
N VAL A 31 -17.80 1.00 -17.34
CA VAL A 31 -16.78 1.41 -16.36
C VAL A 31 -17.12 2.78 -15.75
N ALA A 32 -17.54 3.74 -16.58
CA ALA A 32 -17.95 5.06 -16.11
C ALA A 32 -19.17 4.97 -15.17
N LEU A 33 -20.16 4.14 -15.51
CA LEU A 33 -21.33 3.90 -14.67
C LEU A 33 -20.94 3.25 -13.34
N LEU A 34 -20.05 2.25 -13.37
CA LEU A 34 -19.54 1.62 -12.16
C LEU A 34 -18.83 2.64 -11.25
N MET A 35 -17.95 3.46 -11.82
CA MET A 35 -17.25 4.53 -11.08
C MET A 35 -18.23 5.55 -10.49
N LEU A 36 -19.28 5.91 -11.22
CA LEU A 36 -20.32 6.82 -10.75
C LEU A 36 -21.10 6.22 -9.57
N VAL A 37 -21.44 4.93 -9.63
CA VAL A 37 -22.08 4.22 -8.50
C VAL A 37 -21.16 4.21 -7.29
N VAL A 38 -19.88 3.85 -7.44
CA VAL A 38 -18.90 3.87 -6.34
C VAL A 38 -18.76 5.27 -5.74
N ALA A 39 -18.71 6.31 -6.57
CA ALA A 39 -18.59 7.70 -6.10
C ALA A 39 -19.85 8.18 -5.36
N LEU A 40 -21.04 7.81 -5.84
CA LEU A 40 -22.31 8.14 -5.17
C LEU A 40 -22.42 7.43 -3.83
N VAL A 41 -22.09 6.14 -3.78
CA VAL A 41 -22.06 5.36 -2.53
C VAL A 41 -21.03 5.97 -1.56
N GLY A 42 -19.81 6.25 -2.02
CA GLY A 42 -18.78 6.90 -1.19
C GLY A 42 -19.22 8.26 -0.64
N ARG A 43 -19.87 9.10 -1.46
CA ARG A 43 -20.42 10.39 -1.00
C ARG A 43 -21.58 10.21 -0.02
N TRP A 44 -22.43 9.21 -0.23
CA TRP A 44 -23.52 8.90 0.69
C TRP A 44 -22.99 8.40 2.04
N LEU A 45 -21.98 7.52 2.06
CA LEU A 45 -21.31 7.09 3.28
C LEU A 45 -20.56 8.23 4.00
N ALA A 46 -19.93 9.13 3.24
CA ALA A 46 -19.30 10.33 3.81
C ALA A 46 -20.34 11.29 4.42
N ALA A 47 -21.54 11.37 3.83
CA ALA A 47 -22.62 12.17 4.39
C ALA A 47 -23.19 11.58 5.70
N THR A 48 -23.13 10.26 5.88
CA THR A 48 -23.58 9.60 7.12
C THR A 48 -22.52 9.59 8.22
N HIS A 49 -21.26 9.88 7.89
CA HIS A 49 -20.17 10.05 8.85
C HIS A 49 -19.65 11.49 8.73
N PRO A 50 -20.29 12.47 9.41
CA PRO A 50 -19.71 13.80 9.49
C PRO A 50 -18.30 13.67 10.05
N ASP A 51 -17.32 14.03 9.22
CA ASP A 51 -15.92 14.11 9.64
C ASP A 51 -15.91 14.96 10.92
N PRO A 52 -15.37 14.47 12.05
CA PRO A 52 -15.24 15.32 13.21
C PRO A 52 -14.42 16.52 12.75
N VAL A 53 -15.03 17.71 12.78
CA VAL A 53 -14.33 18.96 12.47
C VAL A 53 -13.06 18.92 13.29
N VAL A 54 -11.92 18.73 12.62
CA VAL A 54 -10.62 18.84 13.25
C VAL A 54 -10.49 20.32 13.58
N ALA A 55 -10.99 20.70 14.75
CA ALA A 55 -10.56 21.91 15.42
C ALA A 55 -9.03 21.90 15.35
N PRO A 56 -8.38 23.04 15.05
CA PRO A 56 -6.93 23.09 14.98
C PRO A 56 -6.40 22.40 16.23
N LYS A 57 -5.73 21.27 16.01
CA LYS A 57 -5.38 20.29 17.04
C LYS A 57 -4.56 21.03 18.09
N ALA A 58 -5.22 21.51 19.15
CA ALA A 58 -4.55 21.80 20.40
C ALA A 58 -3.78 20.51 20.70
N ALA A 59 -2.46 20.63 20.78
CA ALA A 59 -1.53 19.51 20.84
C ALA A 59 -1.97 18.53 21.92
N THR A 60 -2.76 17.53 21.52
CA THR A 60 -3.00 16.36 22.34
C THR A 60 -1.68 15.64 22.34
N VAL A 61 -0.98 15.80 23.47
CA VAL A 61 0.15 14.96 23.87
C VAL A 61 -0.34 13.53 23.72
N SER A 62 0.09 12.87 22.64
CA SER A 62 -0.13 11.45 22.46
C SER A 62 0.37 10.76 23.72
N ALA A 63 -0.45 9.88 24.28
CA ALA A 63 -0.01 8.90 25.27
C ALA A 63 1.30 8.26 24.78
N PRO A 64 2.24 7.93 25.68
CA PRO A 64 3.52 7.38 25.27
C PRO A 64 3.25 6.11 24.47
N ALA A 65 3.46 6.18 23.15
CA ALA A 65 3.74 5.00 22.37
C ALA A 65 4.93 4.35 23.07
N GLU A 66 4.83 3.06 23.39
CA GLU A 66 5.95 2.29 23.94
C GLU A 66 7.21 2.71 23.19
N ALA A 67 8.07 3.44 23.89
CA ALA A 67 9.31 3.89 23.32
C ALA A 67 10.05 2.61 22.98
N VAL A 68 10.18 2.31 21.69
CA VAL A 68 11.23 1.41 21.23
C VAL A 68 12.51 2.08 21.72
N GLU A 69 13.00 1.61 22.87
CA GLU A 69 14.18 2.17 23.50
C GLU A 69 15.31 2.11 22.49
N THR A 70 15.70 3.27 21.98
CA THR A 70 16.81 3.34 21.04
C THR A 70 18.05 2.96 21.83
N THR A 71 18.66 1.83 21.49
CA THR A 71 19.78 1.32 22.28
C THR A 71 20.96 2.29 22.25
N PRO A 72 21.81 2.34 23.29
CA PRO A 72 22.97 3.22 23.33
C PRO A 72 23.90 3.06 22.12
N GLU A 73 24.02 1.85 21.60
CA GLU A 73 24.81 1.54 20.40
C GLU A 73 24.23 2.22 19.16
N THR A 74 22.90 2.19 19.03
CA THR A 74 22.19 2.83 17.92
C THR A 74 22.37 4.35 17.97
N LEU A 75 22.30 4.94 19.16
CA LEU A 75 22.56 6.37 19.38
C LEU A 75 24.00 6.76 19.01
N ALA A 76 24.98 5.94 19.39
CA ALA A 76 26.38 6.16 19.05
C ALA A 76 26.61 6.14 17.53
N ILE A 77 25.99 5.19 16.83
CA ILE A 77 26.05 5.10 15.36
C ILE A 77 25.42 6.33 14.71
N ILE A 78 24.24 6.75 15.15
CA ILE A 78 23.57 7.95 14.62
C ILE A 78 24.44 9.18 14.86
N ALA A 79 24.99 9.35 16.07
CA ALA A 79 25.86 10.47 16.41
C ALA A 79 27.14 10.50 15.55
N ALA A 80 27.78 9.35 15.36
CA ALA A 80 28.96 9.23 14.49
C ALA A 80 28.65 9.57 13.03
N ALA A 81 27.52 9.08 12.50
CA ALA A 81 27.08 9.36 11.15
C ALA A 81 26.80 10.85 10.93
N VAL A 82 26.12 11.49 11.89
CA VAL A 82 25.84 12.94 11.88
C VAL A 82 27.14 13.75 11.94
N ALA A 83 28.06 13.40 12.84
CA ALA A 83 29.35 14.08 12.95
C ALA A 83 30.19 13.93 11.66
N ALA A 84 30.14 12.77 11.00
CA ALA A 84 30.86 12.52 9.76
C ALA A 84 30.29 13.28 8.55
N HIS A 85 28.96 13.42 8.45
CA HIS A 85 28.31 14.02 7.27
C HIS A 85 27.98 15.51 7.43
N LEU A 86 27.62 15.95 8.64
CA LEU A 86 27.21 17.33 8.93
C LEU A 86 28.26 18.10 9.75
N GLY A 87 29.28 17.42 10.28
CA GLY A 87 30.35 18.01 11.07
C GLY A 87 30.03 18.12 12.56
N ALA A 88 31.05 18.49 13.35
CA ALA A 88 30.99 18.48 14.82
C ALA A 88 30.03 19.53 15.45
N GLN A 89 29.53 20.48 14.67
CA GLN A 89 28.59 21.51 15.12
C GLN A 89 27.12 21.09 14.98
N ALA A 90 26.85 19.96 14.31
CA ALA A 90 25.48 19.47 14.13
C ALA A 90 24.94 18.87 15.43
N ARG A 91 23.72 19.28 15.83
CA ARG A 91 23.07 18.84 17.06
C ARG A 91 21.79 18.05 16.75
N ILE A 92 21.69 16.85 17.32
CA ILE A 92 20.49 16.02 17.22
C ILE A 92 19.45 16.56 18.22
N THR A 93 18.31 17.04 17.71
CA THR A 93 17.23 17.63 18.54
C THR A 93 16.13 16.62 18.89
N SER A 94 15.85 15.67 17.98
CA SER A 94 14.92 14.57 18.23
C SER A 94 15.24 13.39 17.32
N ILE A 95 15.08 12.18 17.84
CA ILE A 95 15.10 10.95 17.06
C ILE A 95 13.67 10.42 17.07
N ARG A 96 13.11 10.16 15.89
CA ARG A 96 11.81 9.52 15.75
C ARG A 96 12.00 8.24 14.98
N THR A 97 11.62 7.13 15.57
CA THR A 97 11.40 5.90 14.81
C THR A 97 10.13 6.11 13.99
N GLY A 98 10.25 6.03 12.67
CA GLY A 98 9.07 6.03 11.81
C GLY A 98 8.19 4.83 12.17
N GLY A 99 6.87 5.00 12.13
CA GLY A 99 5.95 3.86 12.16
C GLY A 99 6.24 2.89 11.01
N PRO A 100 5.70 1.67 11.06
CA PRO A 100 5.96 0.66 10.03
C PRO A 100 5.58 1.23 8.66
N SER A 101 6.57 1.35 7.78
CA SER A 101 6.34 1.81 6.41
C SER A 101 5.67 0.71 5.59
N VAL A 102 4.98 1.07 4.52
CA VAL A 102 4.40 0.09 3.57
C VAL A 102 5.47 -0.87 3.07
N GLU A 103 6.67 -0.36 2.77
CA GLU A 103 7.83 -1.18 2.37
C GLU A 103 8.21 -2.19 3.47
N THR A 104 8.30 -1.74 4.72
CA THR A 104 8.59 -2.61 5.89
C THR A 104 7.54 -3.69 6.06
N LEU A 105 6.26 -3.34 5.89
CA LEU A 105 5.16 -4.30 5.95
C LEU A 105 5.27 -5.30 4.79
N MET A 106 5.45 -4.84 3.55
CA MET A 106 5.62 -5.72 2.40
C MET A 106 6.78 -6.71 2.58
N GLN A 107 7.91 -6.26 3.13
CA GLN A 107 9.04 -7.13 3.45
C GLN A 107 8.69 -8.16 4.52
N GLN A 108 7.98 -7.75 5.58
CA GLN A 108 7.52 -8.66 6.63
C GLN A 108 6.58 -9.75 6.07
N TRP A 109 5.62 -9.37 5.22
CA TRP A 109 4.71 -10.32 4.56
C TRP A 109 5.45 -11.27 3.60
N SER A 110 6.45 -10.76 2.88
CA SER A 110 7.32 -11.57 2.01
C SER A 110 8.11 -12.62 2.79
N LEU A 111 8.66 -12.26 3.96
CA LEU A 111 9.37 -13.19 4.84
C LEU A 111 8.44 -14.27 5.40
N GLU A 112 7.24 -13.90 5.82
CA GLU A 112 6.27 -14.87 6.36
C GLU A 112 5.80 -15.87 5.29
N GLY A 113 5.57 -15.42 4.05
CA GLY A 113 5.25 -16.31 2.93
C GLY A 113 6.36 -17.34 2.67
N ARG A 114 7.63 -16.93 2.72
CA ARG A 114 8.77 -17.85 2.60
C ARG A 114 8.80 -18.87 3.74
N ARG A 115 8.54 -18.43 4.97
CA ARG A 115 8.51 -19.30 6.15
C ARG A 115 7.44 -20.38 6.02
N GLN A 116 6.25 -20.04 5.55
CA GLN A 116 5.15 -20.99 5.36
C GLN A 116 5.47 -22.08 4.34
N ILE A 117 6.15 -21.72 3.25
CA ILE A 117 6.61 -22.69 2.23
C ILE A 117 7.54 -23.72 2.88
N TYR A 118 8.55 -23.27 3.64
CA TYR A 118 9.50 -24.17 4.29
C TYR A 118 8.89 -24.99 5.43
N SER A 119 7.97 -24.42 6.21
CA SER A 119 7.32 -25.17 7.29
C SER A 119 6.37 -26.24 6.78
N SER A 120 5.76 -26.07 5.60
CA SER A 120 4.86 -27.06 5.01
C SER A 120 5.56 -28.32 4.49
N HIS A 121 6.88 -28.28 4.28
CA HIS A 121 7.67 -29.36 3.70
C HIS A 121 8.58 -30.06 4.72
N GLN A 122 8.41 -29.83 6.03
CA GLN A 122 8.99 -30.70 7.05
C GLN A 122 8.23 -32.03 7.08
N VAL A 123 8.58 -32.92 6.15
CA VAL A 123 8.24 -34.34 6.20
C VAL A 123 9.12 -34.96 7.28
N ARG A 124 8.48 -35.52 8.31
CA ARG A 124 9.12 -36.23 9.42
C ARG A 124 9.54 -37.63 9.01
#